data_AF-A0A221ZNL4-F1
#
_entry.id   AF-A0A221ZNL4-F1
#
_cell.length_a   1.000
_cell.length_b   1.000
_cell.length_c   1.000
_cell.angle_alpha   90.00
_cell.angle_beta   90.00
_cell.angle_gamma   90.00
#
_symmetry.space_group_name_H-M   'P 1'
#
loop_
_entity.id
_entity.type
_entity.pdbx_description
1 polymer ?
#
loop_
_entity_poly.entity_id
_entity_poly.type
_entity_poly.pdbx_seq_one_letter_code
_entity_poly.pdbx_strand_id
1 'polypeptide(L)'
;MKNNVQTLVLKNDWITSPPGQTYNGKYMVGHFHLTDTFIVEYIKLIHKIEITDSLISGCFTNISDTNTRKVMYMEGCDMLSKDTMNEIRNAVKHPSGDVNIYRHENKIVKITLTEVHNEITN
;
A
#
# COMPACT_ATOMS: atom_id res chain seq x y z
N MET A 1 14.01 -1.42 -22.34
CA MET A 1 12.92 -1.37 -21.35
C MET A 1 13.14 -2.50 -20.36
N LYS A 2 13.40 -2.20 -19.08
CA LYS A 2 13.44 -3.26 -18.05
C LYS A 2 12.00 -3.76 -17.88
N ASN A 3 11.82 -5.07 -17.91
CA ASN A 3 10.53 -5.69 -17.61
C ASN A 3 10.12 -5.29 -16.20
N ASN A 4 9.15 -4.39 -16.06
CA ASN A 4 8.55 -4.00 -14.78
C ASN A 4 7.65 -5.14 -14.26
N VAL A 5 8.23 -6.32 -14.03
CA VAL A 5 7.48 -7.49 -13.58
C VAL A 5 7.07 -7.27 -12.14
N GLN A 6 5.78 -7.00 -11.96
CA GLN A 6 5.14 -7.00 -10.66
C GLN A 6 5.01 -8.44 -10.19
N THR A 7 5.46 -8.71 -8.96
CA THR A 7 5.37 -10.03 -8.32
C THR A 7 4.27 -9.98 -7.27
N LEU A 8 3.42 -11.01 -7.20
CA LEU A 8 2.43 -11.13 -6.13
C LEU A 8 3.13 -11.33 -4.78
N VAL A 9 2.68 -10.64 -3.74
CA VAL A 9 3.15 -10.83 -2.37
C VAL A 9 2.45 -12.04 -1.79
N LEU A 10 3.22 -13.03 -1.33
CA LEU A 10 2.70 -14.21 -0.66
C LEU A 10 2.80 -14.05 0.87
N LYS A 11 2.00 -14.85 1.57
CA LYS A 11 2.05 -14.93 3.04
C LYS A 11 3.49 -15.21 3.47
N ASN A 12 3.97 -14.46 4.46
CA ASN A 12 5.32 -14.56 5.04
C ASN A 12 6.49 -14.13 4.15
N ASP A 13 6.25 -13.58 2.95
CA ASP A 13 7.34 -13.03 2.12
C ASP A 13 8.13 -11.94 2.85
N TRP A 14 7.48 -11.20 3.75
CA TRP A 14 8.11 -10.15 4.55
C TRP A 14 9.22 -10.66 5.50
N ILE A 15 9.24 -11.95 5.84
CA ILE A 15 10.17 -12.55 6.83
C ILE A 15 11.60 -12.62 6.30
N THR A 16 11.79 -12.67 4.97
CA THR A 16 13.12 -12.79 4.35
C THR A 16 13.89 -11.46 4.38
N SER A 17 14.31 -11.03 5.56
CA SER A 17 15.29 -9.95 5.70
C SER A 17 16.66 -10.57 6.01
N PRO A 18 17.72 -10.22 5.27
CA PRO A 18 19.08 -10.58 5.67
C PRO A 18 19.35 -10.15 7.13
N PRO A 19 20.13 -10.93 7.90
CA PRO A 19 20.56 -10.48 9.23
C PRO A 19 21.26 -9.13 9.11
N GLY A 20 20.74 -8.09 9.79
CA GLY A 20 21.23 -6.71 9.72
C GLY A 20 20.25 -5.70 9.09
N GLN A 21 19.15 -6.17 8.49
CA GLN A 21 18.09 -5.33 7.94
C GLN A 21 16.84 -5.33 8.85
N THR A 22 16.99 -4.94 10.11
CA THR A 22 15.84 -4.60 10.97
C THR A 22 15.30 -3.22 10.57
N TYR A 23 14.55 -3.17 9.47
CA TYR A 23 13.96 -1.91 8.99
C TYR A 23 12.74 -1.52 9.84
N ASN A 24 12.98 -0.70 10.87
CA ASN A 24 11.94 -0.09 11.72
C ASN A 24 11.45 1.25 11.16
N GLY A 25 11.16 1.32 9.85
CA GLY A 25 10.66 2.54 9.21
C GLY A 25 9.15 2.67 9.25
N LYS A 26 8.64 3.90 9.25
CA LYS A 26 7.19 4.22 9.21
C LYS A 26 6.45 3.41 8.14
N TYR A 27 7.05 3.29 6.96
CA TYR A 27 6.48 2.59 5.80
C TYR A 27 7.20 1.27 5.48
N MET A 28 7.58 0.51 6.51
CA MET A 28 8.27 -0.77 6.34
C MET A 28 7.46 -1.96 6.84
N VAL A 29 7.58 -3.10 6.15
CA VAL A 29 7.07 -4.43 6.52
C VAL A 29 8.17 -5.46 6.25
N GLY A 30 8.99 -5.76 7.27
CA GLY A 30 10.21 -6.54 7.04
C GLY A 30 11.14 -5.80 6.08
N HIS A 31 11.55 -6.44 4.99
CA HIS A 31 12.36 -5.80 3.95
C HIS A 31 11.53 -4.97 2.95
N PHE A 32 10.20 -5.04 3.01
CA PHE A 32 9.33 -4.30 2.10
C PHE A 32 9.17 -2.84 2.49
N HIS A 33 9.22 -1.97 1.49
CA HIS A 33 8.85 -0.57 1.59
C HIS A 33 7.46 -0.33 0.98
N LEU A 34 6.54 0.22 1.75
CA LEU A 34 5.22 0.62 1.28
C LEU A 34 5.36 1.95 0.53
N THR A 35 5.01 1.96 -0.75
CA THR A 35 5.03 3.20 -1.53
C THR A 35 3.82 4.06 -1.24
N ASP A 36 3.96 5.38 -1.40
CA ASP A 36 2.85 6.32 -1.22
C ASP A 36 1.67 5.98 -2.14
N THR A 37 1.96 5.57 -3.38
CA THR A 37 0.95 5.07 -4.33
C THR A 37 0.16 3.91 -3.75
N PHE A 38 0.84 2.88 -3.21
CA PHE A 38 0.16 1.75 -2.59
C PHE A 38 -0.69 2.17 -1.39
N ILE A 39 -0.19 3.08 -0.53
CA ILE A 39 -0.94 3.56 0.64
C ILE A 39 -2.22 4.28 0.21
N VAL A 40 -2.12 5.17 -0.80
CA VAL A 40 -3.28 5.88 -1.37
C VAL A 40 -4.29 4.89 -1.96
N GLU A 41 -3.83 3.91 -2.74
CA GLU A 41 -4.71 2.87 -3.31
C GLU A 41 -5.37 2.02 -2.23
N TYR A 42 -4.65 1.68 -1.16
CA TYR A 42 -5.18 0.90 -0.05
C TYR A 42 -6.34 1.62 0.65
N ILE A 43 -6.14 2.89 1.02
CA ILE A 43 -7.19 3.70 1.66
C ILE A 43 -8.39 3.85 0.71
N LYS A 44 -8.15 4.05 -0.57
CA LYS A 44 -9.22 4.11 -1.58
C LYS A 44 -9.99 2.79 -1.68
N LEU A 45 -9.31 1.66 -1.76
CA LEU A 45 -9.94 0.36 -2.03
C LEU A 45 -10.55 -0.29 -0.80
N ILE A 46 -9.86 -0.25 0.35
CA ILE A 46 -10.26 -0.94 1.57
C ILE A 46 -11.13 -0.03 2.43
N HIS A 47 -10.70 1.22 2.65
CA HIS A 47 -11.46 2.18 3.49
C HIS A 47 -12.53 2.94 2.70
N LYS A 48 -12.57 2.80 1.37
CA LYS A 48 -13.53 3.47 0.47
C LYS A 48 -13.46 5.00 0.54
N ILE A 49 -12.27 5.54 0.87
CA ILE A 49 -12.05 6.99 0.95
C ILE A 49 -11.07 7.41 -0.14
N GLU A 50 -11.54 8.27 -1.05
CA GLU A 50 -10.72 8.82 -2.12
C GLU A 50 -10.25 10.24 -1.80
N ILE A 51 -8.94 10.43 -1.70
CA ILE A 51 -8.31 11.75 -1.62
C ILE A 51 -8.09 12.26 -3.04
N THR A 52 -8.87 13.26 -3.43
CA THR A 52 -8.78 13.88 -4.76
C THR A 52 -7.67 14.92 -4.83
N ASP A 53 -7.15 15.16 -6.04
CA ASP A 53 -6.10 16.16 -6.27
C ASP A 53 -6.59 17.59 -5.96
N SER A 54 -7.90 17.84 -6.14
CA SER A 54 -8.51 19.12 -5.79
C SER A 54 -8.49 19.37 -4.28
N LEU A 55 -8.73 18.33 -3.46
CA LEU A 55 -8.74 18.43 -2.00
C LEU A 55 -7.37 18.84 -1.46
N ILE A 56 -6.29 18.31 -2.06
CA ILE A 56 -4.92 18.60 -1.62
C ILE A 56 -4.26 19.74 -2.41
N SER A 57 -4.97 20.39 -3.33
CA SER A 57 -4.39 21.34 -4.29
C SER A 57 -3.61 22.49 -3.64
N GLY A 58 -4.07 22.98 -2.48
CA GLY A 58 -3.40 24.01 -1.68
C GLY A 58 -2.46 23.49 -0.59
N CYS A 59 -2.38 22.17 -0.37
CA CYS A 59 -1.57 21.56 0.69
C CYS A 59 -0.22 21.06 0.16
N PHE A 60 0.85 21.25 0.93
CA PHE A 60 2.19 20.70 0.64
C PHE A 60 2.69 21.03 -0.79
N THR A 61 2.45 22.25 -1.26
CA THR A 61 2.73 22.69 -2.64
C THR A 61 4.20 22.69 -3.02
N ASN A 62 5.09 22.58 -2.03
CA ASN A 62 6.53 22.39 -2.21
C ASN A 62 6.93 20.96 -2.59
N ILE A 63 6.00 20.01 -2.53
CA ILE A 63 6.21 18.61 -2.94
C ILE A 63 5.60 18.41 -4.33
N SER A 64 6.36 17.84 -5.26
CA SER A 64 5.88 17.61 -6.63
C SER A 64 5.04 16.32 -6.77
N ASP A 65 5.36 15.28 -6.00
CA ASP A 65 4.64 14.00 -6.08
C ASP A 65 3.27 14.10 -5.41
N THR A 66 2.22 13.89 -6.21
CA THR A 66 0.83 13.98 -5.76
C THR A 66 0.49 12.93 -4.70
N ASN A 67 0.99 11.70 -4.81
CA ASN A 67 0.69 10.63 -3.85
C ASN A 67 1.38 10.90 -2.51
N THR A 68 2.62 11.40 -2.50
CA THR A 68 3.28 11.87 -1.29
C THR A 68 2.45 12.96 -0.60
N ARG A 69 1.94 13.95 -1.35
CA ARG A 69 1.06 14.98 -0.79
C ARG A 69 -0.22 14.40 -0.19
N LYS A 70 -0.83 13.40 -0.84
CA LYS A 70 -2.01 12.70 -0.32
C LYS A 70 -1.69 11.96 0.97
N VAL A 71 -0.55 11.28 1.04
CA VAL A 71 -0.09 10.61 2.26
C VAL A 71 0.12 11.62 3.39
N MET A 72 0.82 12.72 3.14
CA MET A 72 1.01 13.78 4.14
C MET A 72 -0.32 14.38 4.62
N TYR A 73 -1.28 14.57 3.71
CA TYR A 73 -2.64 15.01 4.06
C TYR A 73 -3.34 13.98 4.96
N MET A 74 -3.31 12.70 4.58
CA MET A 74 -3.91 11.61 5.37
C MET A 74 -3.29 11.48 6.76
N GLU A 75 -1.99 11.73 6.90
CA GLU A 75 -1.32 11.79 8.21
C GLU A 75 -1.82 12.99 9.04
N GLY A 76 -1.89 14.18 8.44
CA GLY A 76 -2.35 15.40 9.12
C GLY A 76 -3.83 15.33 9.54
N CYS A 77 -4.63 14.52 8.85
CA CYS A 77 -6.04 14.28 9.16
C CYS A 77 -6.29 12.99 9.97
N ASP A 78 -5.25 12.37 10.53
CA ASP A 78 -5.31 11.13 11.33
C ASP A 78 -5.94 9.91 10.61
N MET A 79 -5.98 9.94 9.27
CA MET A 79 -6.45 8.82 8.45
C MET A 79 -5.41 7.69 8.39
N LEU A 80 -4.12 8.05 8.45
CA LEU A 80 -3.00 7.10 8.60
C LEU A 80 -2.52 7.01 10.05
N SER A 81 -3.47 6.81 10.97
CA SER A 81 -3.18 6.55 12.37
C SER A 81 -2.29 5.31 12.56
N LYS A 82 -1.79 5.11 13.78
CA LYS A 82 -0.99 3.92 14.11
C LYS A 82 -1.75 2.61 13.82
N ASP A 83 -3.06 2.61 14.05
CA ASP A 83 -3.90 1.43 13.87
C ASP A 83 -4.15 1.16 12.38
N THR A 84 -4.48 2.18 11.59
CA THR A 84 -4.58 2.05 10.13
C THR A 84 -3.26 1.57 9.53
N MET A 85 -2.14 2.11 9.99
CA MET A 85 -0.84 1.63 9.53
C MET A 85 -0.57 0.18 9.93
N ASN A 86 -0.98 -0.26 11.13
CA ASN A 86 -0.85 -1.66 11.53
C ASN A 86 -1.75 -2.59 10.71
N GLU A 87 -2.96 -2.16 10.36
CA GLU A 87 -3.86 -2.86 9.44
C GLU A 87 -3.21 -3.07 8.08
N ILE A 88 -2.68 -2.00 7.46
CA ILE A 88 -1.96 -2.07 6.18
C ILE A 88 -0.80 -3.06 6.26
N ARG A 89 0.01 -2.99 7.33
CA ARG A 89 1.13 -3.92 7.51
C ARG A 89 0.65 -5.37 7.64
N ASN A 90 -0.44 -5.61 8.36
CA ASN A 90 -1.01 -6.94 8.52
C ASN A 90 -1.54 -7.50 7.20
N ALA A 91 -2.17 -6.66 6.36
CA ALA A 91 -2.60 -7.05 5.03
C ALA A 91 -1.42 -7.44 4.12
N VAL A 92 -0.27 -6.76 4.23
CA VAL A 92 0.94 -7.16 3.49
C VAL A 92 1.56 -8.45 4.04
N LYS A 93 1.55 -8.65 5.37
CA LYS A 93 2.07 -9.87 5.99
C LYS A 93 1.24 -11.11 5.66
N HIS A 94 -0.07 -10.91 5.60
CA HIS A 94 -1.09 -11.94 5.43
C HIS A 94 -2.16 -11.45 4.45
N PRO A 95 -1.86 -11.39 3.13
CA PRO A 95 -2.87 -11.01 2.14
C PRO A 95 -4.07 -11.95 2.23
N SER A 96 -5.28 -11.39 2.28
CA SER A 96 -6.53 -12.15 2.25
C SER A 96 -6.79 -12.69 0.85
N GLY A 97 -7.60 -13.77 0.72
CA GLY A 97 -7.95 -14.32 -0.60
C GLY A 97 -8.63 -13.31 -1.53
N ASP A 98 -9.32 -12.33 -0.97
CA ASP A 98 -10.06 -11.30 -1.72
C ASP A 98 -9.18 -10.13 -2.19
N VAL A 99 -7.88 -10.14 -1.86
CA VAL A 99 -6.97 -9.03 -2.12
C VAL A 99 -5.64 -9.55 -2.68
N ASN A 100 -5.24 -9.01 -3.82
CA ASN A 100 -3.91 -9.21 -4.38
C ASN A 100 -3.04 -7.98 -4.13
N ILE A 101 -1.88 -8.17 -3.52
CA ILE A 101 -0.88 -7.13 -3.29
C ILE A 101 0.34 -7.44 -4.16
N TYR A 102 0.85 -6.44 -4.86
CA TYR A 102 1.99 -6.61 -5.76
C TYR A 102 3.18 -5.78 -5.32
N ARG A 103 4.36 -6.35 -5.59
CA ARG A 103 5.65 -5.72 -5.36
C ARG A 103 6.48 -5.62 -6.63
N HIS A 104 7.35 -4.63 -6.66
CA HIS A 104 8.48 -4.56 -7.57
C HIS A 104 9.75 -4.49 -6.72
N GLU A 105 10.62 -5.50 -6.86
CA GLU A 105 11.74 -5.72 -5.94
C GLU A 105 11.24 -5.74 -4.48
N ASN A 106 11.75 -4.84 -3.64
CA ASN A 106 11.34 -4.70 -2.24
C ASN A 106 10.28 -3.61 -2.02
N LYS A 107 9.66 -3.06 -3.06
CA LYS A 107 8.64 -2.01 -2.94
C LYS A 107 7.26 -2.60 -3.15
N ILE A 108 6.34 -2.37 -2.22
CA ILE A 108 4.92 -2.66 -2.42
C ILE A 108 4.31 -1.52 -3.23
N VAL A 109 3.77 -1.84 -4.41
CA VAL A 109 3.42 -0.85 -5.42
C VAL A 109 1.95 -0.82 -5.79
N LYS A 110 1.19 -1.89 -5.53
CA LYS A 110 -0.19 -2.01 -6.01
C LYS A 110 -1.02 -2.94 -5.15
N ILE A 111 -2.31 -2.64 -5.05
CA ILE A 111 -3.35 -3.52 -4.49
C ILE A 111 -4.53 -3.65 -5.46
N THR A 112 -5.14 -4.83 -5.55
CA THR A 112 -6.38 -5.07 -6.28
C THR A 112 -7.29 -6.00 -5.51
N LEU A 113 -8.59 -5.92 -5.74
CA LEU A 113 -9.55 -6.93 -5.26
C LEU A 113 -9.52 -8.12 -6.22
N THR A 114 -9.63 -9.34 -5.70
CA THR A 114 -9.86 -10.53 -6.52
C THR A 114 -11.32 -10.52 -6.99
N GLU A 115 -11.57 -10.61 -8.29
CA GLU A 115 -12.94 -10.75 -8.78
C GLU A 115 -13.49 -12.11 -8.35
N VAL A 116 -14.48 -12.12 -7.46
CA VAL A 116 -15.29 -13.31 -7.21
C VAL A 116 -16.14 -13.52 -8.46
N HIS A 117 -15.75 -14.44 -9.33
CA HIS A 117 -16.67 -14.97 -10.34
C HIS A 117 -17.79 -15.70 -9.58
N ASN A 118 -18.88 -14.98 -9.30
CA ASN A 118 -20.14 -15.62 -9.01
C ASN A 118 -20.57 -16.32 -10.30
N GLU A 119 -20.15 -17.57 -10.47
CA GLU A 119 -20.75 -18.47 -11.43
C GLU A 119 -22.23 -18.60 -11.07
N ILE A 120 -23.08 -17.87 -11.80
CA ILE A 120 -24.52 -18.11 -11.81
C ILE A 120 -24.68 -19.46 -12.50
N THR A 121 -24.68 -20.56 -11.73
CA THR A 121 -25.24 -21.83 -12.17
C THR A 121 -26.75 -21.65 -12.32
N ASN A 122 -27.20 -21.45 -13.56
CA ASN A 122 -28.58 -21.70 -14.00
C ASN A 122 -28.60 -22.97 -14.85
#